data_AF-A0AAD5E288-F1
#
_entry.id   AF-A0AAD5E288-F1
#
_cell.length_a   1.000
_cell.length_b   1.000
_cell.length_c   1.000
_cell.angle_alpha   90.00
_cell.angle_beta   90.00
_cell.angle_gamma   90.00
#
_symmetry.space_group_name_H-M   'P 1'
#
loop_
_entity.id
_entity.type
_entity.pdbx_description
1 polymer ?
#
loop_
_entity_poly.entity_id
_entity_poly.type
_entity_poly.pdbx_seq_one_letter_code
_entity_poly.pdbx_strand_id
1 'polypeptide(L)'
;MLDRLAAYMHCIAPASSGGGGSATAAAPAAANAQQQPSGAAVEADCEALAEVLRLYLTASQCSDDFEGLQMATDAAAMLAAPDRQAAIARALRHLAAAEAADEGAAGEQHMKREQQDEQQEAQQAQQAQQEEQQPGLPTLAQLRYACCHLAAESALQVAALSQQPLAAAAAGQQQQALTDEQREAVQAAEDGSINELLELEPDNPKGLVAAALASGRCGQPAERVAGLYLSAHRLAVEQRSDWWATLAAARALTHAAERPEAVDGDTLAAAVAAFQQAEPPLKRCRRQLPPDWVQQLDASWDLAEQLLPSAARHVQLTVKQQAGAADEEGATGAAEVDAAGTGQAAGCAYCGEEAAALRCARCRRQVYCNRECQRNAWKSHKKTCQPAA
;
A
#
# COMPACT_ATOMS: atom_id res chain seq x y z
N MET A 1 -19.43 7.49 -11.19
CA MET A 1 -18.25 8.12 -11.84
C MET A 1 -18.20 7.76 -13.32
N LEU A 2 -18.03 6.48 -13.67
CA LEU A 2 -17.98 6.03 -15.07
C LEU A 2 -19.27 6.36 -15.85
N ASP A 3 -20.44 6.20 -15.23
CA ASP A 3 -21.72 6.60 -15.85
C ASP A 3 -21.85 8.12 -16.08
N ARG A 4 -21.23 8.96 -15.22
CA ARG A 4 -21.23 10.42 -15.38
C ARG A 4 -20.30 10.85 -16.51
N LEU A 5 -19.12 10.23 -16.60
CA LEU A 5 -18.19 10.43 -17.71
C LEU A 5 -18.79 9.97 -19.04
N ALA A 6 -19.51 8.84 -19.05
CA ALA A 6 -20.24 8.36 -20.22
C ALA A 6 -21.39 9.31 -20.63
N ALA A 7 -22.17 9.79 -19.66
CA ALA A 7 -23.23 10.77 -19.91
C ALA A 7 -22.67 12.11 -20.46
N TYR A 8 -21.55 12.58 -19.91
CA TYR A 8 -20.89 13.80 -20.38
C TYR A 8 -20.32 13.63 -21.80
N MET A 9 -19.70 12.50 -22.12
CA MET A 9 -19.24 12.21 -23.48
C MET A 9 -20.37 12.25 -24.52
N HIS A 10 -21.61 11.95 -24.15
CA HIS A 10 -22.77 12.14 -25.01
C HIS A 10 -23.22 13.61 -25.16
N CYS A 11 -22.91 14.48 -24.20
CA CYS A 11 -23.23 15.91 -24.26
C CYS A 11 -22.24 16.74 -25.10
N ILE A 12 -20.96 16.32 -25.19
CA ILE A 12 -19.94 17.03 -26.00
C ILE A 12 -20.00 16.64 -27.49
N ALA A 13 -20.66 15.53 -27.83
CA ALA A 13 -20.83 15.15 -29.24
C ALA A 13 -21.51 16.32 -29.97
N PRO A 14 -20.83 16.98 -30.93
CA PRO A 14 -21.34 18.19 -31.53
C PRO A 14 -22.68 17.86 -32.17
N ALA A 15 -23.75 18.52 -31.69
CA ALA A 15 -24.98 18.58 -32.45
C ALA A 15 -24.57 19.09 -33.83
N SER A 16 -24.74 18.24 -34.85
CA SER A 16 -24.44 18.55 -36.23
C SER A 16 -25.32 19.72 -36.66
N SER A 17 -24.84 20.93 -36.39
CA SER A 17 -25.56 22.17 -36.62
C SER A 17 -25.43 22.51 -38.10
N GLY A 18 -26.31 21.90 -38.89
CA GLY A 18 -26.71 22.46 -40.17
C GLY A 18 -27.44 23.78 -39.91
N GLY A 19 -26.79 24.91 -40.18
CA GLY A 19 -27.44 26.21 -40.01
C GLY A 19 -26.57 27.38 -40.46
N GLY A 20 -26.65 27.73 -41.74
CA GLY A 20 -26.09 28.96 -42.27
C GLY A 20 -26.80 30.18 -41.70
N GLY A 21 -26.02 31.18 -41.25
CA GLY A 21 -26.54 32.43 -40.70
C GLY A 21 -25.55 33.57 -40.84
N SER A 22 -25.99 34.61 -41.54
CA SER A 22 -25.29 35.84 -41.95
C SER A 22 -24.69 36.66 -40.80
N ALA A 23 -23.47 37.17 -41.00
CA ALA A 23 -22.75 38.02 -40.06
C ALA A 23 -23.21 39.49 -40.14
N THR A 24 -23.41 40.13 -38.98
CA THR A 24 -23.41 41.59 -38.83
C THR A 24 -22.39 41.99 -37.76
N ALA A 25 -21.62 43.05 -38.05
CA ALA A 25 -20.47 43.49 -37.29
C ALA A 25 -20.81 44.62 -36.32
N ALA A 26 -20.24 44.61 -35.10
CA ALA A 26 -20.10 45.81 -34.27
C ALA A 26 -19.00 45.69 -33.18
N ALA A 27 -18.09 46.69 -33.27
CA ALA A 27 -17.30 47.42 -32.26
C ALA A 27 -16.35 46.72 -31.24
N PRO A 28 -15.13 47.26 -31.01
CA PRO A 28 -14.14 46.72 -30.09
C PRO A 28 -14.24 47.36 -28.69
N ALA A 29 -14.40 46.53 -27.66
CA ALA A 29 -14.17 46.92 -26.27
C ALA A 29 -12.83 46.34 -25.81
N ALA A 30 -11.91 47.22 -25.42
CA ALA A 30 -10.64 46.85 -24.80
C ALA A 30 -10.90 46.37 -23.37
N ALA A 31 -10.76 45.07 -23.12
CA ALA A 31 -10.71 44.49 -21.78
C ALA A 31 -9.91 43.19 -21.83
N ASN A 32 -8.93 43.09 -20.94
CA ASN A 32 -8.16 41.91 -20.52
C ASN A 32 -8.54 40.60 -21.23
N ALA A 33 -8.02 40.37 -22.43
CA ALA A 33 -8.30 39.19 -23.23
C ALA A 33 -7.51 38.01 -22.66
N GLN A 34 -7.99 37.44 -21.55
CA GLN A 34 -7.73 36.03 -21.26
C GLN A 34 -8.25 35.25 -22.47
N GLN A 35 -7.33 34.83 -23.34
CA GLN A 35 -7.64 34.04 -24.52
C GLN A 35 -8.43 32.82 -24.06
N GLN A 36 -9.73 32.82 -24.32
CA GLN A 36 -10.52 31.62 -24.16
C GLN A 36 -9.92 30.56 -25.09
N PRO A 37 -9.67 29.34 -24.59
CA PRO A 37 -9.16 28.27 -25.44
C PRO A 37 -10.12 28.07 -26.61
N SER A 38 -9.58 27.85 -27.81
CA SER A 38 -10.40 27.54 -28.98
C SER A 38 -11.18 26.25 -28.73
N GLY A 39 -12.40 26.14 -29.27
CA GLY A 39 -13.22 24.94 -29.11
C GLY A 39 -12.49 23.65 -29.49
N ALA A 40 -11.64 23.71 -30.52
CA ALA A 40 -10.81 22.58 -30.95
C ALA A 40 -9.79 22.09 -29.90
N ALA A 41 -9.25 23.00 -29.07
CA ALA A 41 -8.32 22.62 -28.02
C ALA A 41 -9.02 21.89 -26.87
N VAL A 42 -10.23 22.35 -26.50
CA VAL A 42 -11.06 21.70 -25.47
C VAL A 42 -11.50 20.31 -25.94
N GLU A 43 -11.89 20.17 -27.21
CA GLU A 43 -12.28 18.89 -27.81
C GLU A 43 -11.13 17.88 -27.76
N ALA A 44 -9.92 18.27 -28.16
CA ALA A 44 -8.74 17.41 -28.10
C ALA A 44 -8.36 17.00 -26.65
N ASP A 45 -8.50 17.91 -25.69
CA ASP A 45 -8.28 17.61 -24.26
C ASP A 45 -9.31 16.59 -23.74
N CYS A 46 -10.59 16.75 -24.11
CA CYS A 46 -11.66 15.80 -23.75
C CYS A 46 -11.48 14.43 -24.43
N GLU A 47 -11.01 14.38 -25.67
CA GLU A 47 -10.72 13.15 -26.38
C GLU A 47 -9.60 12.34 -25.69
N ALA A 48 -8.54 13.02 -25.22
CA ALA A 48 -7.46 12.37 -24.47
C ALA A 48 -7.96 11.74 -23.15
N LEU A 49 -8.83 12.44 -22.40
CA LEU A 49 -9.44 11.88 -21.19
C LEU A 49 -10.36 10.70 -21.53
N ALA A 50 -11.17 10.80 -22.57
CA ALA A 50 -12.06 9.74 -23.02
C ALA A 50 -11.30 8.47 -23.44
N GLU A 51 -10.17 8.62 -24.13
CA GLU A 51 -9.31 7.52 -24.55
C GLU A 51 -8.76 6.76 -23.33
N VAL A 52 -8.21 7.47 -22.34
CA VAL A 52 -7.72 6.86 -21.09
C VAL A 52 -8.83 6.12 -20.34
N LEU A 53 -10.00 6.73 -20.21
CA LEU A 53 -11.13 6.11 -19.52
C LEU A 53 -11.65 4.88 -20.25
N ARG A 54 -11.64 4.89 -21.58
CA ARG A 54 -12.01 3.73 -22.39
C ARG A 54 -11.03 2.59 -22.16
N LEU A 55 -9.72 2.86 -22.21
CA LEU A 55 -8.70 1.86 -21.94
C LEU A 55 -8.83 1.28 -20.52
N TYR A 56 -9.01 2.14 -19.52
CA TYR A 56 -9.25 1.71 -18.14
C TYR A 56 -10.50 0.83 -18.00
N LEU A 57 -11.63 1.26 -18.58
CA LEU A 57 -12.88 0.51 -18.54
C LEU A 57 -12.74 -0.87 -19.20
N THR A 58 -12.17 -0.92 -20.41
CA THR A 58 -11.98 -2.19 -21.10
C THR A 58 -11.01 -3.08 -20.36
N ALA A 59 -9.89 -2.55 -19.86
CA ALA A 59 -8.96 -3.30 -19.04
C ALA A 59 -9.63 -3.88 -17.77
N SER A 60 -10.54 -3.13 -17.13
CA SER A 60 -11.27 -3.60 -15.96
C SER A 60 -12.29 -4.71 -16.27
N GLN A 61 -12.74 -4.82 -17.52
CA GLN A 61 -13.65 -5.86 -17.99
C GLN A 61 -12.90 -7.09 -18.52
N CYS A 62 -11.64 -6.91 -18.93
CA CYS A 62 -10.77 -7.92 -19.54
C CYS A 62 -9.56 -8.25 -18.64
N SER A 63 -9.64 -8.09 -17.32
CA SER A 63 -8.52 -8.27 -16.38
C SER A 63 -7.89 -9.67 -16.41
N ASP A 64 -8.53 -10.63 -17.08
CA ASP A 64 -8.21 -12.04 -17.05
C ASP A 64 -7.32 -12.48 -18.22
N ASP A 65 -6.95 -11.57 -19.13
CA ASP A 65 -6.11 -11.87 -20.28
C ASP A 65 -4.99 -10.83 -20.52
N PHE A 66 -4.07 -11.21 -21.41
CA PHE A 66 -2.92 -10.37 -21.77
C PHE A 66 -3.35 -9.08 -22.47
N GLU A 67 -4.50 -9.07 -23.15
CA GLU A 67 -5.02 -7.88 -23.84
C GLU A 67 -5.47 -6.83 -22.82
N GLY A 68 -6.19 -7.23 -21.77
CA GLY A 68 -6.55 -6.35 -20.66
C GLY A 68 -5.35 -5.76 -19.92
N LEU A 69 -4.28 -6.54 -19.74
CA LEU A 69 -3.01 -6.03 -19.20
C LEU A 69 -2.37 -4.99 -20.12
N GLN A 70 -2.28 -5.27 -21.42
CA GLN A 70 -1.70 -4.32 -22.38
C GLN A 70 -2.49 -3.01 -22.37
N MET A 71 -3.82 -3.09 -22.37
CA MET A 71 -4.70 -1.91 -22.30
C MET A 71 -4.52 -1.11 -21.01
N ALA A 72 -4.37 -1.78 -19.86
CA ALA A 72 -4.10 -1.12 -18.59
C ALA A 72 -2.72 -0.42 -18.59
N THR A 73 -1.72 -1.08 -19.18
CA THR A 73 -0.35 -0.56 -19.32
C THR A 73 -0.33 0.66 -20.24
N ASP A 74 -1.04 0.59 -21.37
CA ASP A 74 -1.16 1.70 -22.31
C ASP A 74 -1.90 2.89 -21.65
N ALA A 75 -2.95 2.64 -20.87
CA ALA A 75 -3.65 3.67 -20.10
C ALA A 75 -2.71 4.35 -19.09
N ALA A 76 -1.92 3.58 -18.34
CA ALA A 76 -0.93 4.10 -17.41
C ALA A 76 0.16 4.91 -18.13
N ALA A 77 0.70 4.40 -19.24
CA ALA A 77 1.72 5.09 -20.04
C ALA A 77 1.20 6.41 -20.62
N MET A 78 -0.05 6.44 -21.12
CA MET A 78 -0.71 7.66 -21.56
C MET A 78 -0.84 8.68 -20.42
N LEU A 79 -1.17 8.22 -19.22
CA LEU A 79 -1.28 9.06 -18.03
C LEU A 79 0.08 9.52 -17.47
N ALA A 80 1.18 8.84 -17.80
CA ALA A 80 2.54 9.23 -17.44
C ALA A 80 3.13 10.30 -18.38
N ALA A 81 2.65 10.41 -19.63
CA ALA A 81 3.16 11.35 -20.62
C ALA A 81 2.82 12.82 -20.27
N PRO A 82 3.80 13.75 -20.15
CA PRO A 82 3.57 15.13 -19.67
C PRO A 82 2.53 15.91 -20.48
N ASP A 83 2.56 15.79 -21.81
CA ASP A 83 1.63 16.50 -22.70
C ASP A 83 0.19 16.00 -22.50
N ARG A 84 0.02 14.68 -22.32
CA ARG A 84 -1.27 14.05 -22.04
C ARG A 84 -1.76 14.37 -20.64
N GLN A 85 -0.89 14.42 -19.63
CA GLN A 85 -1.25 14.88 -18.28
C GLN A 85 -1.81 16.30 -18.30
N ALA A 86 -1.14 17.20 -19.02
CA ALA A 86 -1.59 18.58 -19.14
C ALA A 86 -2.97 18.68 -19.82
N ALA A 87 -3.19 17.88 -20.87
CA ALA A 87 -4.48 17.78 -21.57
C ALA A 87 -5.59 17.25 -20.67
N ILE A 88 -5.36 16.13 -19.99
CA ILE A 88 -6.33 15.51 -19.09
C ILE A 88 -6.65 16.43 -17.90
N ALA A 89 -5.64 17.09 -17.32
CA ALA A 89 -5.86 18.06 -16.24
C ALA A 89 -6.69 19.26 -16.69
N ARG A 90 -6.53 19.73 -17.94
CA ARG A 90 -7.40 20.79 -18.51
C ARG A 90 -8.82 20.26 -18.70
N ALA A 91 -9.00 19.08 -19.27
CA ALA A 91 -10.32 18.46 -19.45
C ALA A 91 -11.08 18.31 -18.11
N LEU A 92 -10.40 17.82 -17.06
CA LEU A 92 -11.00 17.69 -15.73
C LEU A 92 -11.41 19.03 -15.11
N ARG A 93 -10.62 20.10 -15.33
CA ARG A 93 -11.00 21.45 -14.88
C ARG A 93 -12.20 22.00 -15.64
N HIS A 94 -12.28 21.76 -16.95
CA HIS A 94 -13.43 22.17 -17.76
C HIS A 94 -14.71 21.47 -17.29
N LEU A 95 -14.61 20.16 -17.03
CA LEU A 95 -15.68 19.35 -16.45
C LEU A 95 -16.17 19.88 -15.09
N ALA A 96 -15.25 20.11 -14.16
CA ALA A 96 -15.59 20.64 -12.83
C ALA A 96 -16.22 22.04 -12.89
N ALA A 97 -15.74 22.89 -13.82
CA ALA A 97 -16.33 24.21 -14.04
C ALA A 97 -17.75 24.13 -14.64
N ALA A 98 -18.02 23.13 -15.49
CA ALA A 98 -19.34 22.89 -16.05
C ALA A 98 -20.34 22.40 -14.98
N GLU A 99 -19.93 21.48 -14.10
CA GLU A 99 -20.75 21.02 -12.95
C GLU A 99 -21.12 22.20 -12.04
N ALA A 100 -20.15 23.04 -11.68
CA ALA A 100 -20.40 24.23 -10.85
C ALA A 100 -21.32 25.28 -11.53
N ALA A 101 -21.29 25.37 -12.87
CA ALA A 101 -22.15 26.29 -13.62
C ALA A 101 -23.61 25.80 -13.70
N ASP A 102 -23.82 24.48 -13.79
CA ASP A 102 -25.15 23.87 -13.80
C ASP A 102 -25.82 23.99 -12.42
N GLU A 103 -25.05 23.81 -11.34
CA GLU A 103 -25.49 24.07 -9.96
C GLU A 103 -25.87 25.55 -9.72
N GLY A 104 -25.13 26.48 -10.34
CA GLY A 104 -25.43 27.91 -10.29
C GLY A 104 -26.68 28.32 -11.07
N ALA A 105 -26.96 27.67 -12.21
CA ALA A 105 -28.12 27.96 -13.05
C ALA A 105 -29.44 27.41 -12.47
N ALA A 106 -29.37 26.41 -11.59
CA ALA A 106 -30.53 25.89 -10.85
C ALA A 106 -30.99 26.80 -9.68
N GLY A 107 -30.24 27.86 -9.36
CA GLY A 107 -30.47 28.74 -8.21
C GLY A 107 -31.31 30.00 -8.46
N GLU A 108 -31.71 30.30 -9.69
CA GLU A 108 -32.29 31.62 -10.04
C GLU A 108 -33.77 31.57 -10.41
N GLN A 109 -34.61 30.98 -9.53
CA GLN A 109 -36.06 31.20 -9.54
C GLN A 109 -36.74 30.68 -8.25
N HIS A 110 -36.61 31.38 -7.12
CA HIS A 110 -37.63 31.26 -6.06
C HIS A 110 -37.66 32.45 -5.10
N MET A 111 -38.56 33.40 -5.39
CA MET A 111 -38.93 34.50 -4.50
C MET A 111 -40.44 34.43 -4.23
N LYS A 112 -40.90 33.32 -3.62
CA LYS A 112 -42.21 33.13 -2.98
C LYS A 112 -42.03 32.06 -1.87
N ARG A 113 -41.29 32.44 -0.83
CA ARG A 113 -40.55 31.60 0.10
C ARG A 113 -40.85 32.07 1.53
N GLU A 114 -41.45 31.21 2.36
CA GLU A 114 -41.41 31.33 3.83
C GLU A 114 -42.00 30.07 4.51
N GLN A 115 -43.09 29.49 3.98
CA GLN A 115 -43.61 28.19 4.48
C GLN A 115 -43.10 26.98 3.70
N GLN A 116 -42.69 27.17 2.44
CA GLN A 116 -41.91 26.16 1.74
C GLN A 116 -40.48 26.10 2.26
N ASP A 117 -39.98 27.15 2.93
CA ASP A 117 -38.58 27.26 3.32
C ASP A 117 -38.18 26.27 4.40
N GLU A 118 -39.00 26.00 5.42
CA GLU A 118 -38.59 25.03 6.46
C GLU A 118 -38.55 23.58 5.93
N GLN A 119 -39.53 23.17 5.11
CA GLN A 119 -39.51 21.84 4.49
C GLN A 119 -38.44 21.74 3.40
N GLN A 120 -38.21 22.83 2.66
CA GLN A 120 -37.19 22.90 1.62
C GLN A 120 -35.79 23.03 2.23
N GLU A 121 -35.61 23.65 3.40
CA GLU A 121 -34.33 23.75 4.12
C GLU A 121 -33.98 22.41 4.77
N ALA A 122 -34.95 21.66 5.31
CA ALA A 122 -34.72 20.29 5.76
C ALA A 122 -34.39 19.34 4.60
N GLN A 123 -35.07 19.48 3.44
CA GLN A 123 -34.74 18.74 2.22
C GLN A 123 -33.39 19.17 1.63
N GLN A 124 -33.07 20.47 1.61
CA GLN A 124 -31.80 21.00 1.13
C GLN A 124 -30.65 20.63 2.07
N ALA A 125 -30.86 20.54 3.37
CA ALA A 125 -29.85 20.04 4.30
C ALA A 125 -29.60 18.55 4.11
N GLN A 126 -30.65 17.74 3.86
CA GLN A 126 -30.49 16.34 3.49
C GLN A 126 -29.84 16.16 2.12
N GLN A 127 -30.18 17.00 1.16
CA GLN A 127 -29.65 16.95 -0.20
C GLN A 127 -28.20 17.46 -0.24
N ALA A 128 -27.86 18.50 0.51
CA ALA A 128 -26.49 18.97 0.72
C ALA A 128 -25.65 17.93 1.46
N GLN A 129 -26.19 17.23 2.45
CA GLN A 129 -25.51 16.08 3.07
C GLN A 129 -25.34 14.91 2.10
N GLN A 130 -26.27 14.71 1.16
CA GLN A 130 -26.14 13.72 0.09
C GLN A 130 -25.18 14.16 -1.02
N GLU A 131 -25.08 15.46 -1.32
CA GLU A 131 -24.16 16.07 -2.28
C GLU A 131 -22.73 16.18 -1.73
N GLU A 132 -22.55 16.46 -0.43
CA GLU A 132 -21.27 16.28 0.28
C GLU A 132 -20.82 14.81 0.26
N GLN A 133 -21.78 13.88 0.15
CA GLN A 133 -21.51 12.45 -0.05
C GLN A 133 -21.42 12.05 -1.52
N GLN A 134 -21.69 12.95 -2.48
CA GLN A 134 -21.43 12.67 -3.88
C GLN A 134 -19.92 12.79 -4.10
N PRO A 135 -19.24 11.71 -4.50
CA PRO A 135 -17.83 11.80 -4.81
C PRO A 135 -17.68 12.75 -6.00
N GLY A 136 -17.04 13.89 -5.78
CA GLY A 136 -16.66 14.82 -6.84
C GLY A 136 -15.83 14.10 -7.92
N LEU A 137 -15.63 14.78 -9.05
CA LEU A 137 -14.82 14.24 -10.14
C LEU A 137 -13.43 13.80 -9.62
N PRO A 138 -12.91 12.66 -10.09
CA PRO A 138 -11.61 12.19 -9.67
C PRO A 138 -10.54 13.19 -10.12
N THR A 139 -9.59 13.46 -9.23
CA THR A 139 -8.37 14.20 -9.57
C THR A 139 -7.49 13.39 -10.54
N LEU A 140 -6.59 14.05 -11.26
CA LEU A 140 -5.62 13.36 -12.12
C LEU A 140 -4.78 12.34 -11.34
N ALA A 141 -4.39 12.67 -10.10
CA ALA A 141 -3.66 11.75 -9.24
C ALA A 141 -4.47 10.50 -8.89
N GLN A 142 -5.77 10.65 -8.61
CA GLN A 142 -6.67 9.52 -8.35
C GLN A 142 -6.88 8.65 -9.60
N LEU A 143 -6.98 9.25 -10.80
CA LEU A 143 -7.06 8.50 -12.05
C LEU A 143 -5.77 7.74 -12.35
N ARG A 144 -4.60 8.38 -12.16
CA ARG A 144 -3.29 7.73 -12.27
C ARG A 144 -3.19 6.55 -11.34
N TYR A 145 -3.48 6.76 -10.06
CA TYR A 145 -3.48 5.70 -9.06
C TYR A 145 -4.39 4.53 -9.45
N ALA A 146 -5.62 4.81 -9.88
CA ALA A 146 -6.56 3.78 -10.30
C ALA A 146 -6.03 2.97 -11.51
N CYS A 147 -5.44 3.63 -12.50
CA CYS A 147 -4.88 2.95 -13.67
C CYS A 147 -3.65 2.11 -13.31
N CYS A 148 -2.72 2.64 -12.51
CA CYS A 148 -1.55 1.87 -12.06
C CYS A 148 -1.96 0.68 -11.20
N HIS A 149 -2.96 0.85 -10.32
CA HIS A 149 -3.51 -0.25 -9.52
C HIS A 149 -4.14 -1.32 -10.43
N LEU A 150 -4.94 -0.93 -11.42
CA LEU A 150 -5.56 -1.85 -12.36
C LEU A 150 -4.51 -2.57 -13.21
N ALA A 151 -3.49 -1.87 -13.70
CA ALA A 151 -2.39 -2.47 -14.45
C ALA A 151 -1.63 -3.50 -13.62
N ALA A 152 -1.32 -3.18 -12.36
CA ALA A 152 -0.74 -4.12 -11.43
C ALA A 152 -1.67 -5.33 -11.21
N GLU A 153 -2.96 -5.14 -10.98
CA GLU A 153 -3.91 -6.23 -10.76
C GLU A 153 -4.06 -7.16 -11.98
N SER A 154 -4.17 -6.60 -13.18
CA SER A 154 -4.22 -7.37 -14.43
C SER A 154 -2.90 -8.13 -14.67
N ALA A 155 -1.74 -7.53 -14.38
CA ALA A 155 -0.45 -8.20 -14.51
C ALA A 155 -0.38 -9.44 -13.62
N LEU A 156 -0.87 -9.28 -12.39
CA LEU A 156 -0.94 -10.36 -11.41
C LEU A 156 -1.88 -11.49 -11.85
N GLN A 157 -3.01 -11.16 -12.44
CA GLN A 157 -3.98 -12.15 -12.90
C GLN A 157 -3.41 -12.97 -14.07
N VAL A 158 -2.79 -12.30 -15.04
CA VAL A 158 -2.09 -12.94 -16.16
C VAL A 158 -0.95 -13.83 -15.67
N ALA A 159 -0.14 -13.35 -14.72
CA ALA A 159 0.93 -14.13 -14.12
C ALA A 159 0.39 -15.38 -13.39
N ALA A 160 -0.66 -15.23 -12.59
CA ALA A 160 -1.27 -16.34 -11.87
C ALA A 160 -1.84 -17.40 -12.82
N LEU A 161 -2.55 -16.99 -13.87
CA LEU A 161 -3.08 -17.90 -14.90
C LEU A 161 -1.95 -18.64 -15.64
N SER A 162 -0.80 -18.01 -15.85
CA SER A 162 0.35 -18.65 -16.49
C SER A 162 1.05 -19.70 -15.60
N GLN A 163 0.93 -19.58 -14.27
CA GLN A 163 1.56 -20.46 -13.29
C GLN A 163 0.64 -21.61 -12.82
N GLN A 164 -0.65 -21.57 -13.13
CA GLN A 164 -1.55 -22.66 -12.74
C GLN A 164 -1.08 -23.96 -13.42
N PRO A 165 -0.82 -25.03 -12.64
CA PRO A 165 -0.40 -26.30 -13.22
C PRO A 165 -1.47 -26.81 -14.19
N LEU A 166 -1.00 -27.40 -15.29
CA LEU A 166 -1.73 -28.04 -16.41
C LEU A 166 -2.80 -29.10 -16.01
N ALA A 167 -3.28 -29.14 -14.77
CA ALA A 167 -4.46 -29.89 -14.37
C ALA A 167 -5.72 -29.48 -15.18
N ALA A 168 -5.73 -28.26 -15.76
CA ALA A 168 -6.74 -27.81 -16.72
C ALA A 168 -6.67 -28.50 -18.11
N ALA A 169 -5.62 -29.28 -18.41
CA ALA A 169 -5.53 -30.08 -19.64
C ALA A 169 -6.69 -31.09 -19.79
N ALA A 170 -7.42 -31.39 -18.70
CA ALA A 170 -8.62 -32.22 -18.75
C ALA A 170 -9.81 -31.57 -19.50
N ALA A 171 -9.82 -30.25 -19.69
CA ALA A 171 -10.90 -29.54 -20.38
C ALA A 171 -10.64 -29.29 -21.88
N GLY A 172 -9.49 -29.72 -22.42
CA GLY A 172 -9.15 -29.53 -23.84
C GLY A 172 -8.88 -28.08 -24.27
N GLN A 173 -8.98 -27.11 -23.36
CA GLN A 173 -8.50 -25.75 -23.59
C GLN A 173 -6.98 -25.72 -23.40
N GLN A 174 -6.27 -25.67 -24.52
CA GLN A 174 -4.83 -25.51 -24.54
C GLN A 174 -4.51 -24.05 -24.16
N GLN A 175 -4.32 -23.78 -22.87
CA GLN A 175 -3.78 -22.50 -22.43
C GLN A 175 -2.39 -22.33 -23.06
N GLN A 176 -2.23 -21.30 -23.88
CA GLN A 176 -0.91 -20.94 -24.40
C GLN A 176 -0.06 -20.43 -23.24
N ALA A 177 1.04 -21.12 -22.97
CA ALA A 177 2.05 -20.59 -22.07
C ALA A 177 2.55 -19.25 -22.64
N LEU A 178 2.71 -18.24 -21.78
CA LEU A 178 3.29 -16.96 -22.17
C LEU A 178 4.66 -17.18 -22.82
N THR A 179 5.01 -16.36 -23.81
CA THR A 179 6.37 -16.31 -24.33
C THR A 179 7.31 -15.65 -23.30
N ASP A 180 8.63 -15.80 -23.47
CA ASP A 180 9.61 -15.08 -22.63
C ASP A 180 9.42 -13.56 -22.75
N GLU A 181 9.20 -13.05 -23.96
CA GLU A 181 8.92 -11.64 -24.23
C GLU A 181 7.66 -11.13 -23.52
N GLN A 182 6.58 -11.93 -23.51
CA GLN A 182 5.36 -11.59 -22.77
C GLN A 182 5.59 -11.58 -21.26
N ARG A 183 6.39 -12.51 -20.72
CA ARG A 183 6.77 -12.49 -19.30
C ARG A 183 7.58 -11.25 -18.94
N GLU A 184 8.54 -10.87 -19.78
CA GLU A 184 9.33 -9.64 -19.58
C GLU A 184 8.45 -8.39 -19.64
N ALA A 185 7.50 -8.33 -20.58
CA ALA A 185 6.55 -7.23 -20.69
C ALA A 185 5.63 -7.11 -19.46
N VAL A 186 5.08 -8.24 -18.97
CA VAL A 186 4.28 -8.29 -17.74
C VAL A 186 5.10 -7.78 -16.55
N GLN A 187 6.34 -8.27 -16.41
CA GLN A 187 7.23 -7.87 -15.33
C GLN A 187 7.56 -6.37 -15.39
N ALA A 188 7.85 -5.83 -16.57
CA ALA A 188 8.17 -4.42 -16.75
C ALA A 188 6.96 -3.51 -16.49
N ALA A 189 5.76 -3.89 -16.95
CA ALA A 189 4.53 -3.16 -16.69
C ALA A 189 4.21 -3.12 -15.19
N GLU A 190 4.44 -4.24 -14.50
CA GLU A 190 4.22 -4.32 -13.06
C GLU A 190 5.26 -3.51 -12.27
N ASP A 191 6.56 -3.65 -12.55
CA ASP A 191 7.61 -2.86 -11.90
C ASP A 191 7.39 -1.35 -12.12
N GLY A 192 6.98 -0.95 -13.33
CA GLY A 192 6.61 0.43 -13.65
C GLY A 192 5.42 0.91 -12.82
N SER A 193 4.35 0.11 -12.75
CA SER A 193 3.13 0.43 -11.99
C SER A 193 3.39 0.50 -10.49
N ILE A 194 4.22 -0.40 -9.94
CA ILE A 194 4.63 -0.39 -8.55
C ILE A 194 5.41 0.89 -8.23
N ASN A 195 6.41 1.24 -9.03
CA ASN A 195 7.21 2.43 -8.80
C ASN A 195 6.35 3.69 -8.89
N GLU A 196 5.44 3.77 -9.87
CA GLU A 196 4.54 4.91 -10.01
C GLU A 196 3.54 5.01 -8.83
N LEU A 197 3.00 3.89 -8.33
CA LEU A 197 2.17 3.88 -7.13
C LEU A 197 2.92 4.42 -5.89
N LEU A 198 4.19 4.05 -5.74
CA LEU A 198 5.04 4.53 -4.65
C LEU A 198 5.39 6.01 -4.79
N GLU A 199 5.55 6.51 -6.01
CA GLU A 199 5.80 7.94 -6.28
C GLU A 199 4.54 8.80 -6.07
N LEU A 200 3.37 8.28 -6.45
CA LEU A 200 2.10 9.00 -6.34
C LEU A 200 1.67 9.17 -4.88
N GLU A 201 1.88 8.14 -4.06
CA GLU A 201 1.46 8.13 -2.66
C GLU A 201 2.54 7.54 -1.74
N PRO A 202 3.71 8.20 -1.59
CA PRO A 202 4.81 7.69 -0.76
C PRO A 202 4.40 7.53 0.71
N ASP A 203 3.43 8.34 1.13
CA ASP A 203 2.86 8.34 2.47
C ASP A 203 1.51 7.61 2.53
N ASN A 204 1.22 6.65 1.64
CA ASN A 204 0.05 5.78 1.79
C ASN A 204 0.43 4.31 2.08
N PRO A 205 0.10 3.77 3.27
CA PRO A 205 0.40 2.37 3.59
C PRO A 205 -0.33 1.38 2.67
N LYS A 206 -1.48 1.76 2.09
CA LYS A 206 -2.19 0.95 1.09
C LYS A 206 -1.35 0.75 -0.17
N GLY A 207 -0.71 1.83 -0.66
CA GLY A 207 0.15 1.78 -1.85
C GLY A 207 1.33 0.83 -1.65
N LEU A 208 1.99 0.92 -0.49
CA LEU A 208 3.08 0.01 -0.12
C LEU A 208 2.64 -1.46 0.00
N VAL A 209 1.46 -1.73 0.56
CA VAL A 209 0.89 -3.09 0.62
C VAL A 209 0.57 -3.62 -0.78
N ALA A 210 0.00 -2.79 -1.65
CA ALA A 210 -0.28 -3.16 -3.04
C ALA A 210 1.02 -3.49 -3.79
N ALA A 211 2.04 -2.63 -3.65
CA ALA A 211 3.38 -2.83 -4.21
C ALA A 211 4.04 -4.12 -3.72
N ALA A 212 3.91 -4.44 -2.43
CA ALA A 212 4.46 -5.66 -1.85
C ALA A 212 3.74 -6.91 -2.37
N LEU A 213 2.41 -6.88 -2.45
CA LEU A 213 1.60 -7.98 -2.98
C LEU A 213 1.93 -8.26 -4.45
N ALA A 214 2.08 -7.19 -5.24
CA ALA A 214 2.51 -7.25 -6.63
C ALA A 214 3.88 -7.94 -6.72
N SER A 215 4.89 -7.35 -6.07
CA SER A 215 6.27 -7.87 -6.01
C SER A 215 6.34 -9.36 -5.65
N GLY A 216 5.56 -9.82 -4.66
CA GLY A 216 5.56 -11.22 -4.22
C GLY A 216 5.07 -12.22 -5.28
N ARG A 217 4.07 -11.86 -6.08
CA ARG A 217 3.52 -12.72 -7.14
C ARG A 217 4.42 -12.74 -8.39
N CYS A 218 5.17 -11.67 -8.64
CA CYS A 218 6.24 -11.63 -9.63
C CYS A 218 7.48 -12.47 -9.28
N GLY A 219 7.52 -13.06 -8.08
CA GLY A 219 8.70 -13.80 -7.63
C GLY A 219 9.90 -12.88 -7.36
N GLN A 220 9.66 -11.60 -7.06
CA GLN A 220 10.72 -10.72 -6.54
C GLN A 220 11.31 -11.31 -5.25
N PRO A 221 12.57 -10.97 -4.91
CA PRO A 221 13.22 -11.49 -3.71
C PRO A 221 12.36 -11.27 -2.47
N ALA A 222 12.24 -12.31 -1.62
CA ALA A 222 11.42 -12.27 -0.41
C ALA A 222 11.80 -11.08 0.51
N GLU A 223 13.07 -10.70 0.54
CA GLU A 223 13.59 -9.54 1.25
C GLU A 223 12.95 -8.22 0.78
N ARG A 224 12.85 -8.00 -0.54
CA ARG A 224 12.20 -6.81 -1.12
C ARG A 224 10.73 -6.74 -0.73
N VAL A 225 10.03 -7.87 -0.82
CA VAL A 225 8.60 -7.99 -0.48
C VAL A 225 8.37 -7.69 1.01
N ALA A 226 9.15 -8.32 1.88
CA ALA A 226 9.10 -8.10 3.33
C ALA A 226 9.43 -6.65 3.68
N GLY A 227 10.44 -6.04 3.03
CA GLY A 227 10.82 -4.65 3.22
C GLY A 227 9.72 -3.64 2.87
N LEU A 228 8.95 -3.90 1.80
CA LEU A 228 7.79 -3.09 1.45
C LEU A 228 6.68 -3.20 2.50
N TYR A 229 6.36 -4.40 2.98
CA TYR A 229 5.39 -4.59 4.06
C TYR A 229 5.83 -3.95 5.38
N LEU A 230 7.13 -4.02 5.72
CA LEU A 230 7.68 -3.34 6.90
C LEU A 230 7.57 -1.82 6.81
N SER A 231 7.79 -1.27 5.61
CA SER A 231 7.61 0.16 5.36
C SER A 231 6.13 0.56 5.48
N ALA A 232 5.22 -0.25 4.93
CA ALA A 232 3.78 -0.05 5.10
C ALA A 232 3.36 -0.08 6.57
N HIS A 233 3.91 -1.03 7.35
CA HIS A 233 3.63 -1.14 8.78
C HIS A 233 4.05 0.11 9.55
N ARG A 234 5.29 0.61 9.36
CA ARG A 234 5.79 1.81 10.04
C ARG A 234 4.89 3.02 9.76
N LEU A 235 4.60 3.27 8.49
CA LEU A 235 3.76 4.37 8.06
C LEU A 235 2.33 4.25 8.61
N ALA A 236 1.75 3.04 8.61
CA ALA A 236 0.43 2.82 9.19
C ALA A 236 0.38 3.06 10.70
N VAL A 237 1.46 2.74 11.44
CA VAL A 237 1.59 3.06 12.86
C VAL A 237 1.64 4.57 13.08
N GLU A 238 2.41 5.31 12.27
CA GLU A 238 2.48 6.78 12.32
C GLU A 238 1.12 7.44 12.08
N GLN A 239 0.37 6.91 11.11
CA GLN A 239 -0.99 7.38 10.77
C GLN A 239 -2.08 6.84 11.69
N ARG A 240 -1.73 5.98 12.66
CA ARG A 240 -2.66 5.32 13.59
C ARG A 240 -3.74 4.51 12.87
N SER A 241 -3.39 3.92 11.74
CA SER A 241 -4.25 2.97 11.03
C SER A 241 -4.03 1.56 11.56
N ASP A 242 -4.86 1.15 12.52
CA ASP A 242 -4.75 -0.19 13.14
C ASP A 242 -4.86 -1.32 12.11
N TRP A 243 -5.75 -1.18 11.13
CA TRP A 243 -6.00 -2.22 10.13
C TRP A 243 -4.79 -2.42 9.22
N TRP A 244 -4.26 -1.33 8.65
CA TRP A 244 -3.08 -1.41 7.78
C TRP A 244 -1.82 -1.83 8.55
N ALA A 245 -1.64 -1.35 9.79
CA ALA A 245 -0.51 -1.74 10.62
C ALA A 245 -0.52 -3.25 10.92
N THR A 246 -1.70 -3.81 11.21
CA THR A 246 -1.86 -5.24 11.50
C THR A 246 -1.66 -6.10 10.26
N LEU A 247 -2.31 -5.74 9.15
CA LEU A 247 -2.23 -6.49 7.89
C LEU A 247 -0.78 -6.53 7.37
N ALA A 248 -0.11 -5.37 7.35
CA ALA A 248 1.25 -5.26 6.87
C ALA A 248 2.24 -6.05 7.73
N ALA A 249 2.10 -6.00 9.06
CA ALA A 249 2.95 -6.78 9.96
C ALA A 249 2.79 -8.29 9.78
N ALA A 250 1.56 -8.78 9.66
CA ALA A 250 1.28 -10.20 9.43
C ALA A 250 1.91 -10.66 8.10
N ARG A 251 1.71 -9.91 7.01
CA ARG A 251 2.26 -10.27 5.71
C ARG A 251 3.78 -10.14 5.62
N ALA A 252 4.39 -9.15 6.28
CA ALA A 252 5.85 -9.05 6.38
C ALA A 252 6.44 -10.34 6.98
N LEU A 253 5.86 -10.82 8.09
CA LEU A 253 6.32 -12.05 8.74
C LEU A 253 6.11 -13.27 7.85
N THR A 254 4.94 -13.43 7.23
CA THR A 254 4.67 -14.57 6.34
C THR A 254 5.71 -14.66 5.23
N HIS A 255 5.94 -13.58 4.48
CA HIS A 255 6.90 -13.60 3.38
C HIS A 255 8.34 -13.80 3.82
N ALA A 256 8.75 -13.20 4.94
CA ALA A 256 10.10 -13.39 5.46
C ALA A 256 10.33 -14.82 6.00
N ALA A 257 9.29 -15.44 6.57
CA ALA A 257 9.38 -16.74 7.21
C ALA A 257 9.18 -17.95 6.27
N GLU A 258 8.55 -17.77 5.11
CA GLU A 258 8.41 -18.82 4.10
C GLU A 258 9.75 -19.19 3.45
N ARG A 259 10.69 -18.23 3.35
CA ARG A 259 12.01 -18.41 2.75
C ARG A 259 13.09 -17.69 3.58
N PRO A 260 13.33 -18.13 4.83
CA PRO A 260 14.21 -17.42 5.76
C PRO A 260 15.67 -17.35 5.28
N GLU A 261 16.08 -18.25 4.39
CA GLU A 261 17.40 -18.22 3.75
C GLU A 261 17.54 -17.15 2.66
N ALA A 262 16.42 -16.62 2.14
CA ALA A 262 16.38 -15.60 1.10
C ALA A 262 16.17 -14.18 1.66
N VAL A 263 16.23 -14.03 2.98
CA VAL A 263 16.02 -12.77 3.69
C VAL A 263 17.14 -12.60 4.71
N ASP A 264 17.69 -11.40 4.81
CA ASP A 264 18.71 -11.12 5.82
C ASP A 264 18.13 -11.22 7.25
N GLY A 265 19.01 -11.48 8.22
CA GLY A 265 18.62 -11.68 9.62
C GLY A 265 17.91 -10.48 10.24
N ASP A 266 18.25 -9.25 9.81
CA ASP A 266 17.69 -8.02 10.35
C ASP A 266 16.28 -7.78 9.84
N THR A 267 16.02 -8.03 8.55
CA THR A 267 14.68 -7.97 7.96
C THR A 267 13.76 -9.01 8.59
N LEU A 268 14.23 -10.24 8.79
CA LEU A 268 13.45 -11.28 9.48
C LEU A 268 13.17 -10.89 10.94
N ALA A 269 14.15 -10.35 11.65
CA ALA A 269 13.99 -9.86 13.02
C ALA A 269 12.98 -8.70 13.11
N ALA A 270 13.05 -7.76 12.16
CA ALA A 270 12.12 -6.64 12.06
C ALA A 270 10.69 -7.12 11.79
N ALA A 271 10.51 -8.11 10.91
CA ALA A 271 9.19 -8.70 10.63
C ALA A 271 8.58 -9.38 11.86
N VAL A 272 9.39 -10.14 12.61
CA VAL A 272 8.97 -10.73 13.89
C VAL A 272 8.56 -9.65 14.90
N ALA A 273 9.36 -8.59 15.03
CA ALA A 273 9.08 -7.50 15.97
C ALA A 273 7.80 -6.73 15.59
N ALA A 274 7.61 -6.41 14.30
CA ALA A 274 6.42 -5.73 13.80
C ALA A 274 5.15 -6.57 14.08
N PHE A 275 5.19 -7.88 13.83
CA PHE A 275 4.08 -8.78 14.10
C PHE A 275 3.68 -8.79 15.58
N GLN A 276 4.66 -8.89 16.49
CA GLN A 276 4.40 -8.86 17.94
C GLN A 276 3.81 -7.50 18.39
N GLN A 277 4.28 -6.39 17.82
CA GLN A 277 3.77 -5.06 18.12
C GLN A 277 2.35 -4.81 17.59
N ALA A 278 1.91 -5.57 16.59
CA ALA A 278 0.60 -5.45 15.97
C ALA A 278 -0.55 -6.15 16.73
N GLU A 279 -0.27 -6.89 17.81
CA GLU A 279 -1.31 -7.59 18.58
C GLU A 279 -2.35 -6.63 19.23
N PRO A 280 -1.97 -5.50 19.86
CA PRO A 280 -2.96 -4.55 20.39
C PRO A 280 -3.84 -3.88 19.30
N PRO A 281 -3.31 -3.40 18.15
CA PRO A 281 -4.10 -3.01 16.99
C PRO A 281 -5.10 -4.07 16.52
N LEU A 282 -4.68 -5.33 16.36
CA LEU A 282 -5.58 -6.43 15.97
C LEU A 282 -6.80 -6.54 16.90
N LYS A 283 -6.57 -6.46 18.22
CA LYS A 283 -7.65 -6.51 19.21
C LYS A 283 -8.62 -5.34 19.05
N ARG A 284 -8.15 -4.16 18.64
CA ARG A 284 -9.03 -3.01 18.34
C ARG A 284 -9.80 -3.23 17.06
N CYS A 285 -9.16 -3.69 15.99
CA CYS A 285 -9.80 -4.05 14.72
C CYS A 285 -10.97 -5.02 14.92
N ARG A 286 -10.74 -6.14 15.63
CA ARG A 286 -11.76 -7.16 15.93
C ARG A 286 -13.00 -6.62 16.65
N ARG A 287 -12.89 -5.49 17.37
CA ARG A 287 -14.01 -4.86 18.09
C ARG A 287 -14.74 -3.79 17.28
N GLN A 288 -14.06 -3.15 16.33
CA GLN A 288 -14.53 -1.90 15.71
C GLN A 288 -14.88 -2.06 14.23
N LEU A 289 -14.35 -3.07 13.55
CA LEU A 289 -14.50 -3.22 12.10
C LEU A 289 -15.60 -4.21 11.73
N PRO A 290 -16.15 -4.11 10.50
CA PRO A 290 -17.09 -5.09 9.97
C PRO A 290 -16.53 -6.52 9.98
N PRO A 291 -17.37 -7.56 10.19
CA PRO A 291 -16.94 -8.95 10.24
C PRO A 291 -16.11 -9.40 9.03
N ASP A 292 -16.49 -9.01 7.81
CA ASP A 292 -15.79 -9.42 6.58
C ASP A 292 -14.35 -8.90 6.54
N TRP A 293 -14.13 -7.68 7.03
CA TRP A 293 -12.80 -7.07 7.11
C TRP A 293 -11.94 -7.74 8.19
N VAL A 294 -12.58 -8.14 9.30
CA VAL A 294 -11.92 -8.89 10.37
C VAL A 294 -11.53 -10.29 9.90
N GLN A 295 -12.39 -10.97 9.14
CA GLN A 295 -12.11 -12.29 8.58
C GLN A 295 -10.88 -12.28 7.66
N GLN A 296 -10.77 -11.27 6.78
CA GLN A 296 -9.60 -11.13 5.90
C GLN A 296 -8.31 -10.91 6.71
N LEU A 297 -8.39 -10.12 7.78
CA LEU A 297 -7.27 -9.84 8.66
C LEU A 297 -6.86 -11.09 9.46
N ASP A 298 -7.83 -11.83 10.01
CA ASP A 298 -7.62 -13.06 10.77
C ASP A 298 -6.95 -14.13 9.92
N ALA A 299 -7.36 -14.31 8.66
CA ALA A 299 -6.72 -15.26 7.75
C ALA A 299 -5.23 -14.96 7.54
N SER A 300 -4.86 -13.67 7.42
CA SER A 300 -3.45 -13.28 7.29
C SER A 300 -2.69 -13.44 8.61
N TRP A 301 -3.34 -13.15 9.74
CA TRP A 301 -2.77 -13.26 11.08
C TRP A 301 -2.48 -14.70 11.47
N ASP A 302 -3.43 -15.61 11.26
CA ASP A 302 -3.33 -17.02 11.65
C ASP A 302 -2.18 -17.72 10.93
N LEU A 303 -1.93 -17.38 9.65
CA LEU A 303 -0.79 -17.89 8.90
C LEU A 303 0.54 -17.38 9.48
N ALA A 304 0.63 -16.08 9.77
CA ALA A 304 1.82 -15.48 10.36
C ALA A 304 2.11 -16.06 11.77
N GLU A 305 1.07 -16.33 12.57
CA GLU A 305 1.18 -16.94 13.88
C GLU A 305 1.75 -18.37 13.82
N GLN A 306 1.36 -19.16 12.81
CA GLN A 306 1.93 -20.50 12.58
C GLN A 306 3.43 -20.47 12.24
N LEU A 307 3.87 -19.43 11.53
CA LEU A 307 5.26 -19.26 11.09
C LEU A 307 6.16 -18.57 12.14
N LEU A 308 5.59 -17.89 13.13
CA LEU A 308 6.33 -17.14 14.14
C LEU A 308 7.39 -17.99 14.89
N PRO A 309 7.12 -19.22 15.36
CA PRO A 309 8.11 -20.00 16.11
C PRO A 309 9.35 -20.38 15.29
N SER A 310 9.18 -20.71 14.01
CA SER A 310 10.30 -21.04 13.12
C SER A 310 11.10 -19.79 12.74
N ALA A 311 10.43 -18.68 12.44
CA ALA A 311 11.06 -17.39 12.18
C ALA A 311 11.90 -16.91 13.38
N ALA A 312 11.33 -16.94 14.58
CA ALA A 312 12.04 -16.55 15.81
C ALA A 312 13.27 -17.42 16.09
N ARG A 313 13.21 -18.73 15.77
CA ARG A 313 14.37 -19.63 15.89
C ARG A 313 15.48 -19.25 14.90
N HIS A 314 15.14 -18.92 13.65
CA HIS A 314 16.13 -18.48 12.66
C HIS A 314 16.84 -17.20 13.12
N VAL A 315 16.09 -16.19 13.58
CA VAL A 315 16.66 -14.95 14.13
C VAL A 315 17.66 -15.25 15.25
N GLN A 316 17.32 -16.14 16.19
CA GLN A 316 18.23 -16.53 17.28
C GLN A 316 19.50 -17.22 16.79
N LEU A 317 19.41 -18.05 15.75
CA LEU A 317 20.57 -18.74 15.17
C LEU A 317 21.49 -17.74 14.45
N THR A 318 20.93 -16.81 13.68
CA THR A 318 21.71 -15.78 12.95
C THR A 318 22.47 -14.88 13.93
N VAL A 319 21.82 -14.43 15.02
CA VAL A 319 22.47 -13.63 16.07
C VAL A 319 23.63 -14.39 16.73
N LYS A 320 23.46 -15.69 17.01
CA LYS A 320 24.53 -16.53 17.57
C LYS A 320 25.70 -16.70 16.61
N GLN A 321 25.43 -16.88 15.32
CA GLN A 321 26.48 -17.01 14.30
C GLN A 321 27.28 -15.71 14.15
N GLN A 322 26.61 -14.56 14.14
CA GLN A 322 27.27 -13.25 14.08
C GLN A 322 28.12 -12.97 15.33
N ALA A 323 27.65 -13.35 16.52
CA ALA A 323 28.43 -13.21 17.76
C ALA A 323 29.68 -14.09 17.76
N GLY A 324 29.58 -15.34 17.30
CA GLY A 324 30.72 -16.26 17.26
C GLY A 324 31.81 -15.87 16.26
N ALA A 325 31.45 -15.23 15.14
CA ALA A 325 32.43 -14.77 14.14
C ALA A 325 33.30 -13.61 14.65
N ALA A 326 32.77 -12.75 15.54
CA ALA A 326 33.50 -11.62 16.08
C ALA A 326 34.62 -12.03 17.05
N ASP A 327 34.50 -13.19 17.71
CA ASP A 327 35.47 -13.67 18.69
C ASP A 327 36.70 -14.36 18.04
N GLU A 328 36.58 -14.89 16.81
CA GLU A 328 37.70 -15.55 16.12
C GLU A 328 38.65 -14.58 15.37
N GLU A 329 38.16 -13.42 14.91
CA GLU A 329 39.02 -12.41 14.25
C GLU A 329 39.87 -11.58 15.23
N GLY A 330 39.62 -11.69 16.54
CA GLY A 330 40.39 -11.01 17.59
C GLY A 330 41.57 -11.79 18.17
N ALA A 331 41.75 -13.07 17.82
CA ALA A 331 42.69 -13.98 18.52
C ALA A 331 44.07 -14.16 17.85
N THR A 332 44.45 -13.33 16.87
CA THR A 332 45.80 -13.35 16.26
C THR A 332 46.64 -12.12 16.67
N GLY A 333 46.84 -11.92 17.98
CA GLY A 333 47.80 -10.93 18.45
C GLY A 333 47.99 -10.90 19.97
N ALA A 334 49.22 -11.21 20.41
CA ALA A 334 49.77 -11.19 21.77
C ALA A 334 49.52 -12.49 22.58
N ALA A 335 50.48 -13.42 22.65
CA ALA A 335 51.75 -13.32 23.38
C ALA A 335 51.54 -13.01 24.88
N GLU A 336 51.63 -14.10 25.66
CA GLU A 336 52.16 -14.24 27.02
C GLU A 336 52.25 -12.99 27.89
N VAL A 337 51.46 -12.96 28.97
CA VAL A 337 51.94 -12.56 30.31
C VAL A 337 51.10 -13.22 31.40
N ASP A 338 51.82 -13.66 32.41
CA ASP A 338 51.44 -14.55 33.50
C ASP A 338 50.50 -13.98 34.57
N ALA A 339 49.85 -14.94 35.23
CA ALA A 339 49.62 -15.04 36.68
C ALA A 339 48.46 -14.29 37.37
N ALA A 340 47.55 -15.15 37.84
CA ALA A 340 47.06 -15.22 39.23
C ALA A 340 45.98 -14.22 39.68
N GLY A 341 44.73 -14.67 39.54
CA GLY A 341 43.59 -14.16 40.30
C GLY A 341 42.33 -14.97 40.02
N THR A 342 42.19 -16.14 40.63
CA THR A 342 41.01 -17.00 40.54
C THR A 342 39.77 -16.35 41.18
N GLY A 343 39.12 -15.46 40.43
CA GLY A 343 37.71 -15.12 40.62
C GLY A 343 36.91 -15.86 39.56
N GLN A 344 36.38 -17.05 39.88
CA GLN A 344 35.40 -17.72 39.02
C GLN A 344 34.26 -16.73 38.75
N ALA A 345 34.16 -16.27 37.50
CA ALA A 345 33.08 -15.41 37.06
C ALA A 345 31.77 -16.20 37.21
N ALA A 346 30.98 -15.84 38.23
CA ALA A 346 29.70 -16.47 38.46
C ALA A 346 28.76 -16.11 37.30
N GLY A 347 28.46 -17.08 36.43
CA GLY A 347 27.53 -16.92 35.32
C GLY A 347 26.12 -16.56 35.77
N CYS A 348 25.30 -16.14 34.81
CA CYS A 348 23.94 -15.68 35.02
C CYS A 348 23.10 -16.77 35.71
N ALA A 349 22.51 -16.43 36.86
CA ALA A 349 21.72 -17.37 37.65
C ALA A 349 20.40 -17.83 37.00
N TYR A 350 20.07 -17.31 35.82
CA TYR A 350 18.90 -17.72 35.03
C TYR A 350 19.28 -18.50 33.77
N CYS A 351 20.11 -17.92 32.89
CA CYS A 351 20.46 -18.50 31.60
C CYS A 351 21.84 -19.20 31.56
N GLY A 352 22.68 -19.01 32.57
CA GLY A 352 24.02 -19.62 32.65
C GLY A 352 25.14 -18.88 31.91
N GLU A 353 24.85 -17.81 31.18
CA GLU A 353 25.87 -17.04 30.44
C GLU A 353 26.92 -16.41 31.36
N GLU A 354 28.20 -16.52 30.97
CA GLU A 354 29.35 -16.08 31.78
C GLU A 354 29.48 -14.54 31.88
N ALA A 355 28.85 -13.79 30.97
CA ALA A 355 28.82 -12.33 30.93
C ALA A 355 27.78 -11.69 31.89
N ALA A 356 27.70 -12.18 33.14
CA ALA A 356 26.76 -11.65 34.12
C ALA A 356 27.38 -10.50 34.94
N ALA A 357 26.95 -9.26 34.70
CA ALA A 357 27.40 -8.09 35.47
C ALA A 357 26.35 -7.56 36.46
N LEU A 358 25.06 -7.85 36.24
CA LEU A 358 23.96 -7.29 37.01
C LEU A 358 23.72 -8.09 38.30
N ARG A 359 24.09 -7.53 39.45
CA ARG A 359 23.81 -8.15 40.76
C ARG A 359 22.42 -7.77 41.28
N CYS A 360 21.78 -8.70 41.99
CA CYS A 360 20.52 -8.40 42.67
C CYS A 360 20.71 -7.25 43.68
N ALA A 361 19.96 -6.15 43.52
CA ALA A 361 20.11 -4.95 44.35
C ALA A 361 19.92 -5.21 45.85
N ARG A 362 19.12 -6.21 46.22
CA ARG A 362 18.81 -6.56 47.62
C ARG A 362 19.91 -7.43 48.26
N CYS A 363 20.24 -8.57 47.65
CA CYS A 363 21.16 -9.53 48.27
C CYS A 363 22.60 -9.42 47.77
N ARG A 364 22.82 -8.84 46.58
CA ARG A 364 24.11 -8.77 45.86
C ARG A 364 24.83 -10.11 45.64
N ARG A 365 24.19 -11.24 45.96
CA ARG A 365 24.73 -12.61 45.86
C ARG A 365 24.47 -13.26 44.50
N GLN A 366 23.29 -13.06 43.92
CA GLN A 366 22.96 -13.60 42.59
C GLN A 366 23.29 -12.57 41.50
N VAL A 367 23.85 -13.06 40.39
CA VAL A 367 24.28 -12.26 39.23
C VAL A 367 23.47 -12.66 38.00
N TYR A 368 23.16 -11.69 37.16
CA TYR A 368 22.36 -11.85 35.94
C TYR A 368 23.03 -11.10 34.78
N CYS A 369 22.83 -11.55 33.54
CA CYS A 369 23.29 -10.81 32.37
C CYS A 369 22.45 -9.56 32.11
N ASN A 370 21.15 -9.59 32.39
CA ASN A 370 20.24 -8.46 32.18
C ASN A 370 19.04 -8.45 33.18
N ARG A 371 18.25 -7.37 33.14
CA ARG A 371 17.07 -7.19 34.01
C ARG A 371 15.96 -8.22 33.74
N GLU A 372 15.90 -8.76 32.54
CA GLU A 372 14.88 -9.74 32.15
C GLU A 372 15.15 -11.10 32.80
N CYS A 373 16.40 -11.57 32.75
CA CYS A 373 16.88 -12.74 33.47
C CYS A 373 16.63 -12.62 34.99
N GLN A 374 16.87 -11.43 35.56
CA GLN A 374 16.55 -11.16 36.97
C GLN A 374 15.05 -11.30 37.25
N ARG A 375 14.18 -10.77 36.38
CA ARG A 375 12.73 -10.84 36.53
C ARG A 375 12.20 -12.27 36.41
N ASN A 376 12.74 -13.04 35.47
CA ASN A 376 12.35 -14.44 35.26
C ASN A 376 12.79 -15.32 36.42
N ALA A 377 14.02 -15.15 36.91
CA ALA A 377 14.52 -15.84 38.09
C ALA A 377 13.86 -15.39 39.42
N TRP A 378 13.12 -14.26 39.44
CA TRP A 378 12.58 -13.70 40.68
C TRP A 378 11.63 -14.66 41.41
N LYS A 379 10.83 -15.45 40.69
CA LYS A 379 9.85 -16.38 41.30
C LYS A 379 10.53 -17.43 42.20
N SER A 380 11.70 -17.92 41.81
CA SER A 380 12.51 -18.86 42.60
C SER A 380 13.45 -18.12 43.57
N HIS A 381 14.13 -17.07 43.11
CA HIS A 381 15.09 -16.31 43.91
C HIS A 381 14.46 -15.62 45.14
N LYS A 382 13.21 -15.14 45.05
CA LYS A 382 12.55 -14.42 46.15
C LYS A 382 12.48 -15.24 47.45
N LYS A 383 12.48 -16.58 47.35
CA LYS A 383 12.41 -17.49 48.51
C LYS A 383 13.72 -17.52 49.30
N THR A 384 14.85 -17.21 48.65
CA THR A 384 16.20 -17.26 49.24
C THR A 384 16.88 -15.88 49.30
N CYS A 385 16.21 -14.83 48.80
CA CYS A 385 16.74 -13.48 48.74
C CYS A 385 16.74 -12.82 50.13
N GLN A 386 17.92 -12.71 50.75
CA GLN A 386 18.13 -11.96 51.99
C GLN A 386 18.96 -10.69 51.75
N PRO A 387 18.67 -9.56 52.43
CA PRO A 387 19.50 -8.36 52.35
C PRO A 387 20.97 -8.69 52.62
N ALA A 388 21.88 -8.06 51.88
CA ALA A 388 23.30 -8.15 52.21
C ALA A 388 23.50 -7.59 53.64
N ALA A 389 24.14 -8.38 54.51
CA ALA A 389 24.44 -8.01 55.88
C ALA A 389 25.43 -6.85 55.95
#